data_AF-A0A2H5WVG3-F1
#
_entry.id   AF-A0A2H5WVG3-F1
#
_cell.length_a   1.000
_cell.length_b   1.000
_cell.length_c   1.000
_cell.angle_alpha   90.00
_cell.angle_beta   90.00
_cell.angle_gamma   90.00
#
_symmetry.space_group_name_H-M   'P 1'
#
loop_
_entity.id
_entity.type
_entity.pdbx_description
1 polymer ?
#
loop_
_entity_poly.entity_id
_entity_poly.type
_entity_poly.pdbx_seq_one_letter_code
_entity_poly.pdbx_strand_id
1 'polypeptide(L)'
;MRWFHRWVLFGMVGLFGFLSGVVWMKPPREAQRKPRVQESVVAREFKLVDRDGNVRAELSIPFGDPVLFLYDRTGKPRAWLTLDREGNPRMMFVDKNDMPIWQAPAAEAKPSQ
;
A
#
# COMPACT_ATOMS: atom_id res chain seq x y z
N MET A 1 65.27 -23.01 -26.90
CA MET A 1 63.83 -23.17 -26.56
C MET A 1 63.38 -22.47 -25.26
N ARG A 2 64.20 -21.65 -24.58
CA ARG A 2 63.80 -20.99 -23.31
C ARG A 2 63.07 -19.65 -23.49
N TRP A 3 63.03 -19.13 -24.71
CA TRP A 3 62.38 -17.87 -25.05
C TRP A 3 60.86 -18.04 -25.26
N PHE A 4 60.43 -19.11 -25.93
CA PHE A 4 59.02 -19.43 -26.16
C PHE A 4 58.21 -19.63 -24.86
N HIS A 5 58.81 -20.21 -23.82
CA HIS A 5 58.14 -20.43 -22.53
C HIS A 5 57.85 -19.13 -21.76
N ARG A 6 58.67 -18.08 -21.95
CA ARG A 6 58.47 -16.79 -21.28
C ARG A 6 57.29 -16.02 -21.88
N TRP A 7 57.00 -16.20 -23.17
CA TRP A 7 55.87 -15.55 -23.84
C TRP A 7 54.52 -16.25 -23.56
N VAL A 8 54.50 -17.57 -23.39
CA VAL A 8 53.28 -18.33 -23.04
C VAL A 8 52.75 -18.00 -21.63
N LEU A 9 53.66 -17.76 -20.67
CA LEU A 9 53.30 -17.37 -19.30
C LEU A 9 52.71 -15.95 -19.20
N PHE A 10 53.21 -15.00 -20.00
CA PHE A 10 52.64 -13.65 -20.07
C PHE A 10 51.25 -13.64 -20.73
N GLY A 11 51.01 -14.52 -21.72
CA GLY A 11 49.70 -14.70 -22.33
C GLY A 11 48.62 -15.22 -21.36
N MET A 12 48.97 -16.13 -20.44
CA MET A 12 48.04 -16.68 -19.45
C MET A 12 47.66 -15.68 -18.34
N VAL A 13 48.59 -14.82 -17.89
CA VAL A 13 48.31 -13.79 -16.88
C VAL A 13 47.40 -12.69 -17.45
N GLY A 14 47.57 -12.34 -18.73
CA GLY A 14 46.64 -11.47 -19.44
C GLY A 14 45.23 -12.06 -19.56
N LEU A 15 45.12 -13.38 -19.82
CA LEU A 15 43.84 -14.07 -19.93
C LEU A 15 43.10 -14.19 -18.57
N PHE A 16 43.83 -14.45 -17.48
CA PHE A 16 43.26 -14.52 -16.12
C PHE A 16 42.89 -13.12 -15.59
N GLY A 17 43.70 -12.10 -15.87
CA GLY A 17 43.38 -10.71 -15.56
C GLY A 17 42.10 -10.25 -16.27
N PHE A 18 41.92 -10.63 -17.54
CA PHE A 18 40.75 -10.29 -18.32
C PHE A 18 39.47 -11.01 -17.86
N LEU A 19 39.55 -12.30 -17.49
CA LEU A 19 38.41 -13.02 -16.94
C LEU A 19 38.02 -12.54 -15.52
N SER A 20 38.97 -12.06 -14.72
CA SER A 20 38.70 -11.46 -13.41
C SER A 20 38.09 -10.05 -13.50
N GLY A 21 38.54 -9.23 -14.46
CA GLY A 21 38.05 -7.86 -14.66
C GLY A 21 36.58 -7.79 -15.10
N VAL A 22 36.09 -8.81 -15.82
CA VAL A 22 34.68 -8.89 -16.25
C VAL A 22 33.72 -9.15 -15.07
N VAL A 23 34.20 -9.72 -13.96
CA VAL A 23 33.37 -9.95 -12.76
C VAL A 23 33.17 -8.69 -11.93
N TRP A 24 34.10 -7.72 -11.99
CA TRP A 24 34.00 -6.44 -11.26
C TRP A 24 33.11 -5.40 -11.94
N MET A 25 32.69 -5.65 -13.19
CA MET A 25 31.88 -4.75 -13.99
C MET A 25 30.44 -5.24 -14.14
N LYS A 26 29.88 -5.89 -13.11
CA LYS A 26 28.43 -6.04 -12.97
C LYS A 26 27.97 -4.97 -11.98
N PRO A 27 27.28 -3.89 -12.43
CA PRO A 27 26.71 -2.93 -11.49
C PRO A 27 25.82 -3.69 -10.49
N PRO A 28 25.83 -3.31 -9.21
CA PRO A 28 25.02 -3.97 -8.20
C PRO A 28 23.57 -4.03 -8.71
N ARG A 29 23.01 -5.25 -8.78
CA ARG A 29 21.59 -5.51 -9.12
C ARG A 29 20.61 -4.86 -8.12
N GLU A 30 21.10 -4.04 -7.21
CA GLU A 30 20.35 -3.30 -6.21
C GLU A 30 19.56 -2.14 -6.82
N ALA A 31 20.01 -1.54 -7.92
CA ALA A 31 19.40 -0.32 -8.47
C ALA A 31 18.07 -0.52 -9.22
N GLN A 32 17.58 -1.75 -9.39
CA GLN A 32 16.33 -2.02 -10.11
C GLN A 32 15.35 -2.95 -9.38
N ARG A 33 15.31 -2.91 -8.05
CA ARG A 33 14.07 -3.29 -7.38
C ARG A 33 13.05 -2.18 -7.64
N LYS A 34 12.35 -2.23 -8.78
CA LYS A 34 11.09 -1.50 -8.95
C LYS A 34 10.29 -1.75 -7.67
N PRO A 35 9.76 -0.72 -6.98
CA PRO A 35 8.89 -0.94 -5.84
C PRO A 35 7.84 -1.97 -6.29
N ARG A 36 7.84 -3.16 -5.67
CA ARG A 36 6.76 -4.11 -5.88
C ARG A 36 5.55 -3.45 -5.23
N VAL A 37 4.79 -2.71 -6.03
CA VAL A 37 3.44 -2.32 -5.66
C VAL A 37 2.72 -3.66 -5.45
N GLN A 38 2.32 -3.93 -4.21
CA GLN A 38 1.50 -5.10 -3.95
C GLN A 38 0.21 -4.94 -4.75
N GLU A 39 -0.09 -5.90 -5.61
CA GLU A 39 -1.31 -5.86 -6.44
C GLU A 39 -2.56 -5.98 -5.57
N SER A 40 -2.49 -6.74 -4.48
CA SER A 40 -3.55 -6.87 -3.49
C SER A 40 -2.98 -7.06 -2.08
N VAL A 41 -3.74 -6.59 -1.10
CA VAL A 41 -3.50 -6.86 0.32
C VAL A 41 -4.79 -7.46 0.87
N VAL A 42 -4.68 -8.61 1.54
CA VAL A 42 -5.80 -9.26 2.23
C VAL A 42 -5.60 -9.10 3.72
N ALA A 43 -6.54 -8.43 4.38
CA ALA A 43 -6.51 -8.18 5.80
C ALA A 43 -7.92 -8.23 6.36
N ARG A 44 -8.04 -8.45 7.67
CA ARG A 44 -9.31 -8.33 8.39
C ARG A 44 -9.72 -6.87 8.60
N GLU A 45 -8.74 -5.97 8.54
CA GLU A 45 -8.90 -4.55 8.83
C GLU A 45 -7.78 -3.75 8.16
N PHE A 46 -8.10 -2.55 7.69
CA PHE A 46 -7.12 -1.54 7.27
C PHE A 46 -7.33 -0.27 8.10
N LYS A 47 -6.27 0.21 8.77
CA LYS A 47 -6.30 1.44 9.55
C LYS A 47 -5.29 2.45 9.01
N LEU A 48 -5.76 3.65 8.72
CA LEU A 48 -4.92 4.83 8.53
C LEU A 48 -4.71 5.47 9.90
N VAL A 49 -3.45 5.61 10.32
CA VAL A 49 -3.07 6.15 11.62
C VAL A 49 -2.24 7.43 11.40
N ASP A 50 -2.48 8.46 12.20
CA ASP A 50 -1.69 9.70 12.17
C ASP A 50 -0.38 9.57 12.95
N ARG A 51 0.43 10.64 12.98
CA ARG A 51 1.74 10.64 13.65
C ARG A 51 1.65 10.46 15.17
N ASP A 52 0.50 10.80 15.75
CA ASP A 52 0.25 10.72 17.18
C ASP A 52 -0.33 9.34 17.57
N GLY A 53 -0.52 8.44 16.59
CA GLY A 53 -1.08 7.11 16.82
C GLY A 53 -2.61 7.04 16.75
N ASN A 54 -3.29 8.13 16.37
CA ASN A 54 -4.75 8.13 16.29
C ASN A 54 -5.24 7.56 14.95
N VAL A 55 -6.26 6.71 15.00
CA VAL A 55 -6.94 6.23 13.80
C VAL A 55 -7.69 7.38 13.12
N ARG A 56 -7.50 7.53 11.81
CA ARG A 56 -8.13 8.56 10.96
C ARG A 56 -9.04 7.99 9.89
N ALA A 57 -8.80 6.76 9.48
CA ALA A 57 -9.74 5.99 8.67
C ALA A 57 -9.63 4.51 9.00
N GLU A 58 -10.73 3.78 8.88
CA GLU A 58 -10.79 2.35 9.13
C GLU A 58 -11.68 1.68 8.08
N LEU A 59 -11.18 0.61 7.44
CA LEU A 59 -11.99 -0.32 6.66
C LEU A 59 -12.04 -1.65 7.40
N SER A 60 -13.20 -2.01 7.92
CA SER A 60 -13.41 -3.20 8.77
C SER A 60 -14.85 -3.74 8.66
N ILE A 61 -15.17 -4.80 9.41
CA ILE A 61 -16.51 -5.40 9.51
C ILE A 61 -16.93 -5.48 10.99
N PRO A 62 -17.23 -4.34 11.64
CA PRO A 62 -17.46 -4.32 13.09
C PRO A 62 -18.84 -4.86 13.49
N PHE A 63 -19.83 -4.80 12.60
CA PHE A 63 -21.23 -5.14 12.88
C PHE A 63 -21.83 -6.18 11.92
N GLY A 64 -20.97 -6.94 11.23
CA GLY A 64 -21.39 -7.94 10.22
C GLY A 64 -21.32 -7.41 8.78
N ASP A 65 -21.45 -6.11 8.59
CA ASP A 65 -21.34 -5.44 7.29
C ASP A 65 -20.02 -4.65 7.14
N PRO A 66 -19.45 -4.56 5.93
CA PRO A 66 -18.24 -3.79 5.69
C PRO A 66 -18.52 -2.30 5.83
N VAL A 67 -17.64 -1.61 6.56
CA VAL A 67 -17.71 -0.16 6.76
C VAL A 67 -16.35 0.49 6.52
N LEU A 68 -16.35 1.59 5.78
CA LEU A 68 -15.26 2.56 5.74
C LEU A 68 -15.63 3.76 6.60
N PHE A 69 -14.93 3.99 7.72
CA PHE A 69 -15.08 5.16 8.57
C PHE A 69 -14.01 6.22 8.29
N LEU A 70 -14.39 7.50 8.42
CA LEU A 70 -13.47 8.64 8.56
C LEU A 70 -13.66 9.29 9.93
N TYR A 71 -12.58 9.44 10.67
CA TYR A 71 -12.60 9.96 12.04
C TYR A 71 -12.04 11.40 12.12
N ASP A 72 -12.63 12.22 12.99
CA ASP A 72 -12.06 13.51 13.35
C ASP A 72 -10.86 13.40 14.32
N ARG A 73 -10.31 14.54 14.73
CA ARG A 73 -9.15 14.61 15.64
C ARG A 73 -9.44 14.06 17.05
N THR A 74 -10.71 13.93 17.42
CA THR A 74 -11.14 13.38 18.72
C THR A 74 -11.44 11.88 18.63
N GLY A 75 -11.26 11.26 17.45
CA GLY A 75 -11.56 9.85 17.23
C GLY A 75 -13.04 9.57 16.99
N LYS A 76 -13.86 10.59 16.72
CA LYS A 76 -15.28 10.36 16.41
C LYS A 76 -15.51 10.22 14.89
N PRO A 77 -16.33 9.27 14.43
CA PRO A 77 -16.69 9.17 13.01
C PRO A 77 -17.44 10.42 12.52
N ARG A 78 -17.05 10.93 11.35
CA ARG A 78 -17.73 12.07 10.69
C ARG A 78 -18.28 11.73 9.31
N ALA A 79 -17.80 10.65 8.72
CA ALA A 79 -18.37 10.10 7.50
C ALA A 79 -18.17 8.58 7.47
N TRP A 80 -19.10 7.88 6.82
CA TRP A 80 -18.94 6.45 6.55
C TRP A 80 -19.63 6.00 5.28
N LEU A 81 -19.09 4.93 4.69
CA LEU A 81 -19.67 4.14 3.61
C LEU A 81 -19.88 2.71 4.13
N THR A 82 -21.12 2.23 4.08
CA THR A 82 -21.54 0.91 4.60
C THR A 82 -22.56 0.26 3.66
N LEU A 83 -22.89 -1.00 3.93
CA LEU A 83 -24.14 -1.61 3.49
C LEU A 83 -25.18 -1.52 4.61
N ASP A 84 -26.47 -1.47 4.26
CA ASP A 84 -27.56 -1.76 5.20
C ASP A 84 -27.83 -3.27 5.30
N ARG A 85 -28.82 -3.66 6.11
CA ARG A 85 -29.15 -5.07 6.37
C ARG A 85 -29.62 -5.81 5.13
N GLU A 86 -30.12 -5.08 4.15
CA GLU A 86 -30.58 -5.57 2.87
C GLU A 86 -29.46 -5.57 1.81
N GLY A 87 -28.24 -5.14 2.17
CA GLY A 87 -27.07 -5.09 1.30
C GLY A 87 -27.01 -3.85 0.41
N ASN A 88 -27.86 -2.84 0.62
CA ASN A 88 -27.84 -1.62 -0.18
C ASN A 88 -26.74 -0.66 0.31
N PRO A 89 -26.03 0.04 -0.59
CA PRO A 89 -25.01 0.98 -0.20
C PRO A 89 -25.60 2.21 0.50
N ARG A 90 -24.98 2.59 1.62
CA ARG A 90 -25.29 3.79 2.38
C ARG A 90 -24.04 4.62 2.57
N MET A 91 -24.14 5.93 2.34
CA MET A 91 -23.11 6.89 2.68
C MET A 91 -23.70 7.98 3.57
N MET A 92 -22.99 8.35 4.63
CA MET A 92 -23.45 9.36 5.59
C MET A 92 -22.32 10.33 5.91
N PHE A 93 -22.66 11.60 6.07
CA PHE A 93 -21.80 12.65 6.60
C PHE A 93 -22.52 13.33 7.75
N VAL A 94 -21.84 13.51 8.89
CA VAL A 94 -22.40 14.14 10.08
C VAL A 94 -21.53 15.31 10.54
N ASP A 95 -22.17 16.32 11.11
CA ASP A 95 -21.48 17.45 11.74
C ASP A 95 -20.84 17.05 13.07
N LYS A 96 -20.20 17.98 13.77
CA LYS A 96 -19.56 17.75 15.08
C LYS A 96 -20.53 17.35 16.21
N ASN A 97 -21.82 17.58 16.03
CA ASN A 97 -22.89 17.26 16.98
C ASN A 97 -23.59 15.95 16.61
N ASP A 98 -23.02 15.17 15.69
CA ASP A 98 -23.58 13.92 15.17
C ASP A 98 -24.89 14.12 14.37
N MET A 99 -25.14 15.34 13.88
CA MET A 99 -26.30 15.65 13.04
C MET A 99 -26.00 15.36 11.56
N PRO A 100 -26.89 14.67 10.82
CA PRO A 100 -26.72 14.44 9.39
C PRO A 100 -26.59 15.73 8.59
N ILE A 101 -25.49 15.87 7.84
CA ILE A 101 -25.28 16.93 6.84
C ILE A 101 -25.80 16.45 5.49
N TRP A 102 -25.47 15.20 5.12
CA TRP A 102 -25.82 14.60 3.86
C TRP A 102 -25.82 13.08 3.96
N GLN A 103 -26.66 12.43 3.14
CA GLN A 103 -26.69 10.98 3.01
C GLN A 103 -27.06 10.54 1.59
N ALA A 104 -26.56 9.37 1.20
CA ALA A 104 -26.96 8.68 -0.02
C ALA A 104 -27.34 7.20 0.25
N PRO A 105 -28.42 6.71 -0.39
CA PRO A 105 -29.44 7.54 -1.03
C PRO A 105 -30.08 8.48 0.00
N ALA A 106 -30.65 9.59 -0.46
CA ALA A 106 -31.33 10.52 0.43
C ALA A 106 -32.40 9.75 1.23
N ALA A 107 -32.56 10.06 2.52
CA ALA A 107 -33.66 9.45 3.28
C ALA A 107 -34.97 9.75 2.55
N GLU A 108 -35.73 8.70 2.29
CA GLU A 108 -37.07 8.85 1.76
C GLU A 108 -37.85 9.75 2.71
N ALA A 109 -38.35 10.87 2.20
CA ALA A 109 -39.32 11.66 2.93
C ALA A 109 -40.54 10.76 3.13
N LYS A 110 -40.81 10.32 4.38
CA LYS A 110 -42.06 9.65 4.68
C LYS A 110 -43.20 10.54 4.19
N PRO A 111 -44.16 10.04 3.40
CA PRO A 111 -45.32 10.84 3.02
C PRO A 111 -45.96 11.38 4.30
N SER A 112 -46.20 12.69 4.36
CA SER A 112 -47.03 13.28 5.40
C SER A 112 -48.40 12.61 5.33
N GLN A 113 -48.76 11.86 6.37
CA GLN A 113 -50.13 11.41 6.57
C GLN A 113 -51.03 12.59 6.91
#